data_AF-A0A9E3XV68-F1
#
_entry.id   AF-A0A9E3XV68-F1
#
_cell.length_a   1.000
_cell.length_b   1.000
_cell.length_c   1.000
_cell.angle_alpha   90.00
_cell.angle_beta   90.00
_cell.angle_gamma   90.00
#
_symmetry.space_group_name_H-M   'P 1'
#
loop_
_entity.id
_entity.type
_entity.pdbx_description
1 polymer ?
#
loop_
_entity_poly.entity_id
_entity_poly.type
_entity_poly.pdbx_seq_one_letter_code
_entity_poly.pdbx_strand_id
1 'polypeptide(L)'
;LCGPHYHSAQWAFSFFPMIGGSSVVVQERFVPEETLRLIDEHAITNVHLVPTQFVRLLRADEAAKAAFSGASLELVLHGAAPCSPQVKRQMIEWWGPTITEYYGATEGGVVSVITAETWLQKPGSVGQPLPNFIVRIQPEDDEGGAIAQGSDEGAPPFVPGTIHIRNTMGTDFEYLGEPDKTKDAHRLAGMFTLGDIGYLDDEGYLFLSDRKIDMIISGGVNIYPAEIEGVLTA
;
A
#
# COMPACT_ATOMS: atom_id res chain seq x y z
N LEU A 1 -9.51 -0.34 15.31
CA LEU A 1 -10.18 -0.65 14.02
C LEU A 1 -10.96 0.57 13.57
N CYS A 2 -10.60 1.13 12.41
CA CYS A 2 -11.23 2.33 11.85
C CYS A 2 -11.84 2.12 10.46
N GLY A 3 -11.81 0.90 9.92
CA GLY A 3 -12.34 0.58 8.59
C GLY A 3 -13.17 -0.72 8.58
N PRO A 4 -13.63 -1.16 7.40
CA PRO A 4 -14.54 -2.30 7.29
C PRO A 4 -13.86 -3.62 7.69
N HIS A 5 -14.31 -4.26 8.77
CA HIS A 5 -13.70 -5.48 9.31
C HIS A 5 -13.77 -6.69 8.36
N TYR A 6 -14.65 -6.67 7.36
CA TYR A 6 -14.73 -7.74 6.37
C TYR A 6 -13.56 -7.70 5.36
N HIS A 7 -12.80 -6.61 5.31
CA HIS A 7 -11.66 -6.48 4.42
C HIS A 7 -10.40 -7.09 5.04
N SER A 8 -9.59 -7.77 4.24
CA SER A 8 -8.43 -8.57 4.66
C SER A 8 -7.47 -7.84 5.60
N ALA A 9 -6.99 -6.65 5.22
CA ALA A 9 -6.07 -5.87 6.05
C ALA A 9 -6.67 -5.46 7.40
N GLN A 10 -7.89 -4.92 7.39
CA GLN A 10 -8.57 -4.49 8.61
C GLN A 10 -8.82 -5.67 9.55
N TRP A 11 -9.24 -6.82 9.01
CA TRP A 11 -9.37 -8.07 9.76
C TRP A 11 -8.04 -8.54 10.34
N ALA A 12 -6.98 -8.62 9.52
CA ALA A 12 -5.68 -9.14 9.94
C ALA A 12 -5.06 -8.29 11.05
N PHE A 13 -5.06 -6.95 10.89
CA PHE A 13 -4.46 -6.03 11.85
C PHE A 13 -5.29 -5.81 13.12
N SER A 14 -6.53 -6.31 13.19
CA SER A 14 -7.26 -6.43 14.47
C SER A 14 -7.20 -7.83 15.06
N PHE A 15 -7.33 -8.88 14.23
CA PHE A 15 -7.46 -10.25 14.68
C PHE A 15 -6.14 -10.82 15.21
N PHE A 16 -5.01 -10.61 14.51
CA PHE A 16 -3.72 -11.16 14.95
C PHE A 16 -3.24 -10.57 16.29
N PRO A 17 -3.33 -9.24 16.53
CA PRO A 17 -3.05 -8.70 17.86
C PRO A 17 -4.02 -9.21 18.93
N MET A 18 -5.30 -9.38 18.59
CA MET A 18 -6.33 -9.85 19.52
C MET A 18 -6.04 -11.26 20.02
N ILE A 19 -5.70 -12.20 19.13
CA ILE A 19 -5.33 -13.57 19.55
C ILE A 19 -4.00 -13.59 20.31
N GLY A 20 -3.16 -12.57 20.14
CA GLY A 20 -1.96 -12.32 20.94
C GLY A 20 -2.23 -11.67 22.31
N GLY A 21 -3.50 -11.41 22.67
CA GLY A 21 -3.89 -10.82 23.95
C GLY A 21 -4.05 -9.30 23.94
N SER A 22 -3.96 -8.65 22.79
CA SER A 22 -4.17 -7.20 22.67
C SER A 22 -5.65 -6.84 22.75
N SER A 23 -5.97 -5.70 23.35
CA SER A 23 -7.32 -5.13 23.29
C SER A 23 -7.56 -4.50 21.91
N VAL A 24 -8.77 -4.64 21.38
CA VAL A 24 -9.17 -4.04 20.10
C VAL A 24 -10.28 -3.02 20.33
N VAL A 25 -9.97 -1.75 20.09
CA VAL A 25 -10.97 -0.68 20.07
C VAL A 25 -11.56 -0.60 18.66
N VAL A 26 -12.88 -0.72 18.56
CA VAL A 26 -13.62 -0.72 17.29
C VAL A 26 -14.52 0.50 17.21
N GLN A 27 -14.44 1.22 16.09
CA GLN A 27 -15.31 2.33 15.79
C GLN A 27 -16.26 1.94 14.65
N GLU A 28 -17.57 2.10 14.85
CA GLU A 28 -18.59 1.75 13.83
C GLU A 28 -18.42 2.59 12.55
N ARG A 29 -18.10 3.88 12.72
CA ARG A 29 -17.83 4.82 11.64
C ARG A 29 -16.62 5.66 11.98
N PHE A 30 -15.71 5.81 11.02
CA PHE A 30 -14.57 6.72 11.17
C PHE A 30 -15.02 8.19 11.29
N VAL A 31 -14.66 8.80 12.42
CA VAL A 31 -14.83 10.23 12.74
C VAL A 31 -13.47 10.73 13.24
N PRO A 32 -12.80 11.67 12.56
CA PRO A 32 -11.41 12.06 12.84
C PRO A 32 -11.18 12.44 14.31
N GLU A 33 -11.97 13.36 14.84
CA GLU A 33 -11.84 13.90 16.19
C GLU A 33 -12.02 12.82 17.25
N GLU A 34 -13.00 11.94 17.04
CA GLU A 34 -13.24 10.80 17.92
C GLU A 34 -12.11 9.76 17.84
N THR A 35 -11.57 9.51 16.65
CA THR A 35 -10.42 8.61 16.50
C THR A 35 -9.20 9.14 17.26
N LEU A 36 -8.89 10.44 17.15
CA LEU A 36 -7.81 11.07 17.93
C LEU A 36 -8.04 10.89 19.44
N ARG A 37 -9.27 11.18 19.90
CA ARG A 37 -9.66 11.05 21.30
C ARG A 37 -9.52 9.61 21.81
N LEU A 38 -9.96 8.61 21.04
CA LEU A 38 -9.88 7.20 21.39
C LEU A 38 -8.45 6.67 21.42
N ILE A 39 -7.57 7.19 20.55
CA ILE A 39 -6.14 6.83 20.58
C ILE A 39 -5.53 7.22 21.92
N ASP A 40 -5.74 8.46 22.37
CA ASP A 40 -5.18 8.95 23.62
C ASP A 40 -5.88 8.33 24.85
N GLU A 41 -7.21 8.20 24.83
CA GLU A 41 -7.99 7.63 25.95
C GLU A 41 -7.60 6.18 26.25
N HIS A 42 -7.42 5.37 25.21
CA HIS A 42 -7.12 3.95 25.36
C HIS A 42 -5.63 3.64 25.26
N ALA A 43 -4.77 4.65 25.16
CA ALA A 43 -3.33 4.51 24.93
C ALA A 43 -3.03 3.52 23.79
N ILE A 44 -3.67 3.72 22.65
CA ILE A 44 -3.53 2.83 21.50
C ILE A 44 -2.07 2.84 21.02
N THR A 45 -1.49 1.66 20.89
CA THR A 45 -0.10 1.48 20.42
C THR A 45 -0.02 1.26 18.91
N ASN A 46 -1.06 0.67 18.33
CA ASN A 46 -1.08 0.28 16.92
C ASN A 46 -2.41 0.69 16.28
N VAL A 47 -2.36 1.36 15.12
CA VAL A 47 -3.56 1.69 14.34
C VAL A 47 -3.32 1.43 12.86
N HIS A 48 -4.33 0.88 12.19
CA HIS A 48 -4.35 0.73 10.73
C HIS A 48 -5.34 1.73 10.10
N LEU A 49 -4.84 2.54 9.18
CA LEU A 49 -5.58 3.60 8.50
C LEU A 49 -5.42 3.48 6.97
N VAL A 50 -6.24 4.21 6.22
CA VAL A 50 -6.12 4.35 4.75
C VAL A 50 -5.88 5.81 4.36
N PRO A 51 -5.34 6.12 3.15
CA PRO A 51 -5.03 7.49 2.75
C PRO A 51 -6.21 8.47 2.84
N THR A 52 -7.43 8.01 2.54
CA THR A 52 -8.64 8.85 2.69
C THR A 52 -8.91 9.24 4.15
N GLN A 53 -8.50 8.41 5.13
CA GLN A 53 -8.58 8.73 6.54
C GLN A 53 -7.51 9.73 6.96
N PHE A 54 -6.30 9.64 6.40
CA PHE A 54 -5.26 10.66 6.59
C PHE A 54 -5.73 12.04 6.13
N VAL A 55 -6.29 12.16 4.92
CA VAL A 55 -6.87 13.43 4.43
C VAL A 55 -7.92 13.98 5.40
N ARG A 56 -8.79 13.11 5.91
CA ARG A 56 -9.82 13.50 6.88
C ARG A 56 -9.24 13.91 8.25
N LEU A 57 -8.16 13.29 8.71
CA LEU A 57 -7.45 13.66 9.94
C LEU A 57 -6.75 15.02 9.79
N LEU A 58 -6.09 15.26 8.65
CA LEU A 58 -5.44 16.54 8.38
C LEU A 58 -6.44 17.71 8.32
N ARG A 59 -7.68 17.42 7.92
CA ARG A 59 -8.83 18.34 7.88
C ARG A 59 -9.68 18.35 9.17
N ALA A 60 -9.29 17.63 10.21
CA ALA A 60 -10.00 17.63 11.48
C ALA A 60 -9.94 19.02 12.15
N ASP A 61 -10.86 19.27 13.08
CA ASP A 61 -10.88 20.51 13.86
C ASP A 61 -9.52 20.80 14.53
N GLU A 62 -9.01 22.02 14.37
CA GLU A 62 -7.69 22.41 14.91
C GLU A 62 -7.60 22.22 16.43
N ALA A 63 -8.70 22.39 17.16
CA ALA A 63 -8.75 22.13 18.59
C ALA A 63 -8.52 20.64 18.92
N ALA A 64 -9.06 19.72 18.10
CA ALA A 64 -8.84 18.29 18.27
C ALA A 64 -7.39 17.91 17.92
N LYS A 65 -6.85 18.46 16.84
CA LYS A 65 -5.45 18.25 16.44
C LYS A 65 -4.46 18.75 17.49
N ALA A 66 -4.74 19.90 18.10
CA ALA A 66 -3.90 20.48 19.16
C ALA A 66 -4.00 19.72 20.49
N ALA A 67 -5.15 19.09 20.77
CA ALA A 67 -5.34 18.28 21.96
C ALA A 67 -4.74 16.87 21.84
N PHE A 68 -4.52 16.40 20.62
CA PHE A 68 -4.00 15.06 20.34
C PHE A 68 -2.53 14.93 20.75
N SER A 69 -2.26 13.97 21.63
CA SER A 69 -0.91 13.64 22.10
C SER A 69 -0.25 12.60 21.21
N GLY A 70 -0.95 11.49 20.92
CA GLY A 70 -0.41 10.37 20.14
C GLY A 70 0.77 9.65 20.79
N ALA A 71 1.12 9.97 22.05
CA ALA A 71 2.35 9.52 22.69
C ALA A 71 2.44 8.00 22.93
N SER A 72 1.30 7.29 22.90
CA SER A 72 1.28 5.82 23.00
C SER A 72 1.53 5.13 21.67
N LEU A 73 1.44 5.83 20.54
CA LEU A 73 1.56 5.22 19.22
C LEU A 73 2.99 4.71 19.01
N GLU A 74 3.09 3.42 18.70
CA GLU A 74 4.33 2.75 18.30
C GLU A 74 4.33 2.49 16.79
N LEU A 75 3.15 2.20 16.22
CA LEU A 75 2.99 1.91 14.79
C LEU A 75 1.66 2.45 14.25
N VAL A 76 1.76 3.27 13.21
CA VAL A 76 0.64 3.75 12.40
C VAL A 76 0.81 3.17 11.01
N LEU A 77 0.15 2.05 10.77
CA LEU A 77 0.24 1.34 9.49
C LEU A 77 -0.81 1.87 8.51
N HIS A 78 -0.43 2.12 7.26
CA HIS A 78 -1.40 2.39 6.20
C HIS A 78 -1.04 1.72 4.88
N GLY A 79 -2.07 1.54 4.06
CA GLY A 79 -1.96 0.96 2.72
C GLY A 79 -3.34 0.92 2.08
N ALA A 80 -3.58 -0.12 1.27
CA ALA A 80 -4.84 -0.41 0.57
C ALA A 80 -5.28 0.59 -0.52
N ALA A 81 -4.67 1.77 -0.60
CA ALA A 81 -4.83 2.71 -1.71
C ALA A 81 -3.55 3.55 -1.85
N PRO A 82 -3.30 4.18 -3.01
CA PRO A 82 -2.21 5.13 -3.20
C PRO A 82 -2.32 6.29 -2.20
N CYS A 83 -1.20 6.64 -1.57
CA CYS A 83 -1.10 7.81 -0.70
C CYS A 83 -0.33 8.91 -1.44
N SER A 84 -0.90 10.11 -1.56
CA SER A 84 -0.16 11.21 -2.19
C SER A 84 1.06 11.57 -1.32
N PRO A 85 2.23 11.88 -1.94
CA PRO A 85 3.41 12.24 -1.17
C PRO A 85 3.20 13.43 -0.24
N GLN A 86 2.34 14.38 -0.62
CA GLN A 86 2.00 15.52 0.22
C GLN A 86 1.25 15.09 1.49
N VAL A 87 0.19 14.27 1.35
CA VAL A 87 -0.60 13.79 2.50
C VAL A 87 0.28 12.96 3.43
N LYS A 88 1.08 12.06 2.86
CA LYS A 88 2.03 11.24 3.63
C LYS A 88 3.01 12.12 4.42
N ARG A 89 3.61 13.12 3.78
CA ARG A 89 4.54 14.05 4.43
C ARG A 89 3.89 14.84 5.56
N GLN A 90 2.71 15.41 5.34
CA GLN A 90 1.98 16.16 6.36
C GLN A 90 1.63 15.28 7.58
N MET A 91 1.25 14.03 7.34
CA MET A 91 1.02 13.08 8.42
C MET A 91 2.30 12.74 9.18
N ILE A 92 3.44 12.54 8.51
CA ILE A 92 4.73 12.30 9.16
C ILE A 92 5.17 13.53 9.97
N GLU A 93 4.97 14.74 9.45
CA GLU A 93 5.28 15.97 10.18
C GLU A 93 4.43 16.11 11.45
N TRP A 94 3.18 15.64 11.43
CA TRP A 94 2.29 15.73 12.57
C TRP A 94 2.44 14.56 13.57
N TRP A 95 2.37 13.31 13.11
CA TRP A 95 2.37 12.12 13.98
C TRP A 95 3.77 11.51 14.18
N GLY A 96 4.76 12.01 13.44
CA GLY A 96 6.16 11.62 13.60
C GLY A 96 6.53 10.28 12.94
N PRO A 97 7.58 9.61 13.45
CA PRO A 97 8.21 8.48 12.76
C PRO A 97 7.43 7.16 12.83
N THR A 98 6.31 7.14 13.56
CA THR A 98 5.48 5.94 13.79
C THR A 98 4.75 5.48 12.52
N ILE A 99 4.68 6.32 11.49
CA ILE A 99 3.98 6.01 10.24
C ILE A 99 4.79 5.02 9.39
N THR A 100 4.15 3.91 9.04
CA THR A 100 4.67 2.91 8.11
C THR A 100 3.64 2.68 6.99
N GLU A 101 4.12 2.61 5.76
CA GLU A 101 3.31 2.23 4.61
C GLU A 101 3.64 0.82 4.17
N TYR A 102 2.63 0.12 3.64
CA TYR A 102 2.84 -1.16 3.01
C TYR A 102 2.13 -1.21 1.65
N TYR A 103 2.73 -1.96 0.73
CA TYR A 103 2.08 -2.42 -0.49
C TYR A 103 1.78 -3.90 -0.38
N GLY A 104 0.60 -4.29 -0.87
CA GLY A 104 0.11 -5.65 -0.78
C GLY A 104 -1.34 -5.78 -1.20
N ALA A 105 -1.81 -7.02 -1.26
CA ALA A 105 -3.19 -7.35 -1.62
C ALA A 105 -3.68 -8.58 -0.85
N THR A 106 -4.95 -8.92 -1.02
CA THR A 106 -5.54 -10.10 -0.35
C THR A 106 -4.88 -11.39 -0.82
N GLU A 107 -4.48 -11.44 -2.09
CA GLU A 107 -3.84 -12.55 -2.78
C GLU A 107 -2.42 -12.82 -2.26
N GLY A 108 -1.65 -11.76 -2.05
CA GLY A 108 -0.23 -11.84 -1.70
C GLY A 108 0.10 -11.54 -0.24
N GLY A 109 -0.82 -10.95 0.53
CA GLY A 109 -0.50 -10.33 1.81
C GLY A 109 0.32 -9.05 1.65
N VAL A 110 1.09 -8.70 2.67
CA VAL A 110 2.00 -7.54 2.66
C VAL A 110 3.28 -7.92 1.90
N VAL A 111 3.56 -7.22 0.80
CA VAL A 111 4.68 -7.51 -0.12
C VAL A 111 5.90 -6.67 0.23
N SER A 112 5.71 -5.38 0.48
CA SER A 112 6.77 -4.44 0.85
C SER A 112 6.29 -3.49 1.94
N VAL A 113 7.25 -2.92 2.68
CA VAL A 113 6.99 -1.93 3.73
C VAL A 113 8.01 -0.80 3.68
N ILE A 114 7.61 0.41 4.08
CA ILE A 114 8.50 1.55 4.23
C ILE A 114 8.15 2.38 5.47
N THR A 115 9.16 2.63 6.29
CA THR A 115 9.05 3.48 7.49
C THR A 115 9.04 4.96 7.09
N ALA A 116 8.52 5.82 7.96
CA ALA A 116 8.56 7.27 7.75
C ALA A 116 9.98 7.80 7.50
N GLU A 117 10.97 7.33 8.26
CA GLU A 117 12.37 7.72 8.11
C GLU A 117 12.91 7.42 6.70
N THR A 118 12.72 6.20 6.23
CA THR A 118 13.16 5.78 4.89
C THR A 118 12.35 6.47 3.81
N TRP A 119 11.04 6.63 4.00
CA TRP A 119 10.16 7.32 3.05
C TRP A 119 10.54 8.79 2.87
N LEU A 120 11.01 9.49 3.92
CA LEU A 120 11.50 10.86 3.79
C LEU A 120 12.74 10.98 2.89
N GLN A 121 13.53 9.91 2.78
CA GLN A 121 14.70 9.82 1.90
C GLN A 121 14.31 9.33 0.49
N LYS A 122 13.24 8.54 0.37
CA LYS A 122 12.71 7.98 -0.88
C LYS A 122 11.21 8.31 -1.08
N PRO A 123 10.79 9.60 -1.20
CA PRO A 123 9.38 9.94 -1.29
C PRO A 123 8.70 9.29 -2.50
N GLY A 124 7.53 8.71 -2.28
CA GLY A 124 6.76 8.02 -3.32
C GLY A 124 7.05 6.51 -3.44
N SER A 125 8.08 6.00 -2.75
CA SER A 125 8.29 4.55 -2.67
C SER A 125 7.30 3.88 -1.71
N VAL A 126 6.95 2.63 -2.00
CA VAL A 126 6.23 1.71 -1.10
C VAL A 126 7.16 0.69 -0.43
N GLY A 127 8.47 0.96 -0.46
CA GLY A 127 9.49 0.19 0.23
C GLY A 127 10.13 -0.92 -0.58
N GLN A 128 11.01 -1.66 0.10
CA GLN A 128 11.63 -2.85 -0.45
C GLN A 128 10.76 -4.09 -0.17
N PRO A 129 10.80 -5.11 -1.05
CA PRO A 129 10.15 -6.38 -0.79
C PRO A 129 10.59 -6.98 0.56
N LEU A 130 9.63 -7.55 1.30
CA LEU A 130 9.95 -8.30 2.51
C LEU A 130 10.79 -9.55 2.16
N PRO A 131 11.58 -10.11 3.10
CA PRO A 131 12.52 -11.21 2.82
C PRO A 131 11.89 -12.47 2.18
N ASN A 132 10.60 -12.68 2.39
CA ASN A 132 9.84 -13.79 1.85
C ASN A 132 9.16 -13.49 0.50
N PHE A 133 9.38 -12.31 -0.07
CA PHE A 133 8.88 -11.92 -1.37
C PHE A 133 10.01 -11.58 -2.33
N ILE A 134 9.85 -12.04 -3.57
CA ILE A 134 10.67 -11.60 -4.70
C ILE A 134 9.76 -10.78 -5.61
N VAL A 135 10.14 -9.54 -5.87
CA VAL A 135 9.47 -8.65 -6.83
C VAL A 135 10.28 -8.59 -8.12
N ARG A 136 9.60 -8.73 -9.25
CA ARG A 136 10.16 -8.57 -10.59
C ARG A 136 9.28 -7.62 -11.39
N ILE A 137 9.90 -6.66 -12.07
CA ILE A 137 9.20 -5.78 -13.00
C ILE A 137 9.35 -6.36 -14.39
N GLN A 138 8.23 -6.55 -15.08
CA GLN A 138 8.21 -7.01 -16.46
C GLN A 138 7.75 -5.87 -17.37
N PRO A 139 8.63 -5.35 -18.27
CA PRO A 139 8.24 -4.34 -19.24
C PRO A 139 7.07 -4.84 -20.11
N GLU A 140 6.22 -3.92 -20.54
CA GLU A 140 5.21 -4.25 -21.54
C GLU A 140 5.82 -4.10 -22.94
N ASP A 141 5.62 -5.10 -23.80
CA ASP A 141 5.97 -4.95 -25.23
C ASP A 141 4.94 -4.03 -25.91
N ASP A 142 5.41 -3.15 -26.81
CA ASP A 142 4.61 -2.15 -27.55
C ASP A 142 3.43 -2.73 -28.37
N GLU A 143 3.34 -4.07 -28.53
CA GLU A 143 2.26 -4.78 -29.24
C GLU A 143 1.17 -5.37 -28.31
N GLY A 144 0.91 -4.72 -27.17
CA GLY A 144 -0.40 -4.82 -26.51
C GLY A 144 -0.83 -6.20 -26.00
N GLY A 145 0.09 -7.04 -25.52
CA GLY A 145 -0.34 -8.25 -24.80
C GLY A 145 0.69 -9.33 -24.49
N ALA A 146 1.86 -9.32 -25.12
CA ALA A 146 2.91 -10.26 -24.78
C ALA A 146 3.79 -9.68 -23.67
N ILE A 147 3.79 -10.33 -22.51
CA ILE A 147 4.97 -10.32 -21.65
C ILE A 147 6.05 -11.01 -22.47
N ALA A 148 7.20 -10.38 -22.72
CA ALA A 148 8.35 -11.05 -23.32
C ALA A 148 8.66 -12.32 -22.52
N GLN A 149 8.18 -13.47 -23.01
CA GLN A 149 8.39 -14.74 -22.37
C GLN A 149 9.87 -15.09 -22.52
N GLY A 150 10.64 -15.00 -21.44
CA GLY A 150 11.90 -15.71 -21.35
C GLY A 150 13.17 -14.92 -21.07
N SER A 151 13.13 -13.67 -20.61
CA SER A 151 14.27 -13.17 -19.83
C SER A 151 14.04 -13.50 -18.36
N ASP A 152 14.92 -14.31 -17.78
CA ASP A 152 15.01 -14.45 -16.31
C ASP A 152 15.39 -13.12 -15.63
N GLU A 153 15.87 -12.17 -16.44
CA GLU A 153 16.21 -10.80 -16.06
C GLU A 153 14.96 -9.92 -16.17
N GLY A 154 14.58 -9.28 -15.05
CA GLY A 154 13.53 -8.26 -15.02
C GLY A 154 13.97 -6.95 -15.66
N ALA A 155 13.09 -5.94 -15.64
CA ALA A 155 13.40 -4.60 -16.13
C ALA A 155 14.62 -3.98 -15.41
N PRO A 156 15.45 -3.18 -16.10
CA PRO A 156 16.45 -2.34 -15.45
C PRO A 156 15.82 -1.37 -14.44
N PRO A 157 16.60 -0.82 -13.49
CA PRO A 157 16.12 0.22 -12.58
C PRO A 157 15.46 1.38 -13.34
N PHE A 158 14.41 1.94 -12.73
CA PHE A 158 13.61 3.06 -13.26
C PHE A 158 12.84 2.77 -14.56
N VAL A 159 12.80 1.52 -15.03
CA VAL A 159 11.98 1.13 -16.18
C VAL A 159 10.63 0.59 -15.68
N PRO A 160 9.51 1.26 -16.02
CA PRO A 160 8.18 0.80 -15.62
C PRO A 160 7.78 -0.52 -16.28
N GLY A 161 6.97 -1.30 -15.57
CA GLY A 161 6.37 -2.53 -16.08
C GLY A 161 5.37 -3.14 -15.10
N THR A 162 4.79 -4.27 -15.49
CA THR A 162 3.89 -5.05 -14.62
C THR A 162 4.67 -5.62 -13.44
N ILE A 163 4.15 -5.43 -12.23
CA ILE A 163 4.72 -5.95 -11.00
C ILE A 163 4.34 -7.44 -10.87
N HIS A 164 5.34 -8.31 -10.87
CA HIS A 164 5.21 -9.73 -10.58
C HIS A 164 5.85 -10.07 -9.23
N ILE A 165 5.18 -10.92 -8.48
CA ILE A 165 5.48 -11.23 -7.08
C ILE A 165 5.60 -12.74 -6.94
N ARG A 166 6.63 -13.21 -6.24
CA ARG A 166 6.76 -14.60 -5.79
C ARG A 166 6.83 -14.63 -4.28
N ASN A 167 5.95 -15.40 -3.66
CA ASN A 167 6.04 -15.74 -2.25
C ASN A 167 6.92 -16.99 -2.07
N THR A 168 8.03 -16.88 -1.34
CA THR A 168 8.99 -17.97 -1.15
C THR A 168 8.57 -18.96 -0.06
N MET A 169 7.49 -18.69 0.68
CA MET A 169 6.93 -19.58 1.70
C MET A 169 5.98 -20.65 1.13
N GLY A 170 5.76 -20.68 -0.19
CA GLY A 170 4.93 -21.69 -0.86
C GLY A 170 3.42 -21.48 -0.71
N THR A 171 2.99 -20.28 -0.33
CA THR A 171 1.57 -19.88 -0.38
C THR A 171 1.28 -19.31 -1.77
N ASP A 172 0.16 -19.75 -2.35
CA ASP A 172 -0.32 -19.35 -3.67
C ASP A 172 -1.85 -19.22 -3.65
N PHE A 173 -2.47 -18.67 -4.69
CA PHE A 173 -3.92 -18.45 -4.74
C PHE A 173 -4.56 -18.82 -6.07
N GLU A 174 -5.86 -19.06 -6.03
CA GLU A 174 -6.70 -19.20 -7.21
C GLU A 174 -7.99 -18.41 -7.00
N TYR A 175 -8.50 -17.75 -8.06
CA TYR A 175 -9.80 -17.12 -8.03
C TYR A 175 -10.90 -18.18 -8.18
N LEU A 176 -11.80 -18.24 -7.18
CA LEU A 176 -12.89 -19.21 -7.14
C LEU A 176 -13.81 -19.06 -8.35
N GLY A 177 -13.91 -20.12 -9.16
CA GLY A 177 -14.78 -20.16 -10.34
C GLY A 177 -14.28 -19.34 -11.53
N GLU A 178 -13.05 -18.84 -11.48
CA GLU A 178 -12.50 -17.89 -12.47
C GLU A 178 -11.12 -18.37 -12.97
N PRO A 179 -11.04 -19.53 -13.64
CA PRO A 179 -9.76 -20.12 -14.05
C PRO A 179 -8.97 -19.24 -15.02
N ASP A 180 -9.63 -18.48 -15.88
CA ASP A 180 -8.97 -17.56 -16.81
C ASP A 180 -8.31 -16.40 -16.07
N LYS A 181 -8.97 -15.82 -15.05
CA LYS A 181 -8.36 -14.78 -14.20
C LYS A 181 -7.19 -15.34 -13.40
N THR A 182 -7.31 -16.56 -12.87
CA THR A 182 -6.20 -17.23 -12.18
C THR A 182 -5.01 -17.38 -13.13
N LYS A 183 -5.25 -17.85 -14.36
CA LYS A 183 -4.19 -17.99 -15.37
C LYS A 183 -3.56 -16.64 -15.74
N ASP A 184 -4.37 -15.59 -15.85
CA ASP A 184 -3.89 -14.24 -16.15
C ASP A 184 -3.05 -13.63 -15.02
N ALA A 185 -3.38 -13.94 -13.77
CA ALA A 185 -2.55 -13.55 -12.63
C ALA A 185 -1.21 -14.32 -12.62
N HIS A 186 -1.19 -15.59 -13.05
CA HIS A 186 -0.03 -16.49 -12.97
C HIS A 186 0.72 -16.65 -14.31
N ARG A 187 0.88 -15.56 -15.07
CA ARG A 187 1.54 -15.59 -16.40
C ARG A 187 3.02 -15.96 -16.35
N LEU A 188 3.69 -15.79 -15.22
CA LEU A 188 5.09 -16.17 -15.02
C LEU A 188 5.20 -17.35 -14.06
N ALA A 189 6.09 -18.29 -14.37
CA ALA A 189 6.23 -19.51 -13.57
C ALA A 189 6.58 -19.20 -12.10
N GLY A 190 5.69 -19.63 -11.19
CA GLY A 190 5.84 -19.41 -9.75
C GLY A 190 5.83 -17.94 -9.34
N MET A 191 5.25 -17.05 -10.15
CA MET A 191 4.99 -15.65 -9.77
C MET A 191 3.56 -15.29 -10.17
N PHE A 192 2.93 -14.44 -9.37
CA PHE A 192 1.63 -13.85 -9.68
C PHE A 192 1.76 -12.34 -9.90
N THR A 193 0.75 -11.71 -10.50
CA THR A 193 0.64 -10.26 -10.57
C THR A 193 -0.71 -9.79 -10.03
N LEU A 194 -0.71 -8.59 -9.45
CA LEU A 194 -1.91 -7.88 -9.02
C LEU A 194 -2.43 -6.93 -10.12
N GLY A 195 -1.73 -6.82 -11.25
CA GLY A 195 -2.03 -5.89 -12.34
C GLY A 195 -1.56 -4.46 -12.10
N ASP A 196 -0.83 -4.22 -11.01
CA ASP A 196 -0.20 -2.94 -10.70
C ASP A 196 1.06 -2.72 -11.55
N ILE A 197 1.27 -1.47 -11.99
CA ILE A 197 2.44 -1.03 -12.75
C ILE A 197 3.37 -0.26 -11.82
N GLY A 198 4.66 -0.54 -11.93
CA GLY A 198 5.67 0.16 -11.16
C GLY A 198 7.07 -0.11 -11.68
N TYR A 199 8.05 0.36 -10.92
CA TYR A 199 9.46 0.15 -11.19
C TYR A 199 10.23 -0.03 -9.88
N LEU A 200 11.42 -0.62 -9.99
CA LEU A 200 12.40 -0.64 -8.90
C LEU A 200 13.45 0.44 -9.16
N ASP A 201 13.92 1.12 -8.12
CA ASP A 201 15.14 1.93 -8.24
C ASP A 201 16.41 1.07 -8.18
N ASP A 202 17.56 1.72 -8.23
CA ASP A 202 18.89 1.11 -8.17
C ASP A 202 19.20 0.44 -6.82
N GLU A 203 18.47 0.81 -5.77
CA GLU A 203 18.57 0.25 -4.43
C GLU A 203 17.46 -0.80 -4.16
N GLY A 204 16.60 -1.09 -5.15
CA GLY A 204 15.54 -2.08 -5.05
C GLY A 204 14.27 -1.61 -4.32
N TYR A 205 14.08 -0.30 -4.14
CA TYR A 205 12.83 0.27 -3.65
C TYR A 205 11.77 0.25 -4.74
N LEU A 206 10.56 -0.20 -4.39
CA LEU A 206 9.42 -0.26 -5.29
C LEU A 206 8.70 1.09 -5.32
N PHE A 207 8.37 1.53 -6.53
CA PHE A 207 7.54 2.71 -6.81
C PHE A 207 6.34 2.27 -7.65
N LEU A 208 5.15 2.74 -7.28
CA LEU A 208 3.91 2.46 -8.01
C LEU A 208 3.61 3.64 -8.95
N SER A 209 3.24 3.34 -10.18
CA SER A 209 2.87 4.37 -11.18
C SER A 209 1.34 4.50 -11.28
N ASP A 210 0.63 3.38 -11.47
CA ASP A 210 -0.82 3.20 -11.24
C ASP A 210 -1.20 1.75 -11.55
N ARG A 211 -2.50 1.42 -11.51
CA ARG A 211 -3.04 0.18 -12.07
C ARG A 211 -3.14 0.23 -13.59
N LYS A 212 -2.78 -0.88 -14.23
CA LYS A 212 -2.90 -1.06 -15.69
C LYS A 212 -4.32 -0.79 -16.22
N ILE A 213 -5.34 -1.11 -15.43
CA ILE A 213 -6.75 -0.94 -15.83
C ILE A 213 -7.23 0.51 -15.78
N ASP A 214 -6.57 1.37 -14.99
CA ASP A 214 -6.95 2.78 -14.80
C ASP A 214 -6.09 3.71 -15.68
N MET A 215 -5.01 3.19 -16.27
CA MET A 215 -4.12 3.92 -17.18
C MET A 215 -4.87 4.43 -18.42
N ILE A 216 -4.87 5.75 -18.60
CA ILE A 216 -5.45 6.41 -19.78
C ILE A 216 -4.33 6.60 -20.81
N ILE A 217 -4.49 6.05 -22.02
CA ILE A 217 -3.57 6.33 -23.13
C ILE A 217 -4.12 7.51 -23.93
N SER A 218 -3.36 8.62 -23.97
CA SER A 218 -3.72 9.81 -24.75
C SER A 218 -2.52 10.29 -25.55
N GLY A 219 -2.68 10.42 -26.87
CA GLY A 219 -1.60 10.87 -27.76
C GLY A 219 -0.35 9.99 -27.78
N GLY A 220 -0.46 8.71 -27.39
CA GLY A 220 0.68 7.78 -27.28
C GLY A 220 1.46 7.87 -25.96
N VAL A 221 0.94 8.61 -24.98
CA VAL A 221 1.52 8.74 -23.64
C VAL A 221 0.62 8.05 -22.63
N ASN A 222 1.23 7.31 -21.70
CA ASN A 222 0.54 6.71 -20.57
C ASN A 222 0.27 7.77 -19.49
N ILE A 223 -1.01 8.00 -19.18
CA ILE A 223 -1.45 8.91 -18.13
C ILE A 223 -1.97 8.06 -16.97
N TYR A 224 -1.40 8.29 -15.79
CA TYR A 224 -1.71 7.58 -14.56
C TYR A 224 -2.64 8.44 -13.69
N PRO A 225 -3.95 8.09 -13.54
CA PRO A 225 -4.90 8.85 -12.72
C PRO A 225 -4.40 9.19 -11.31
N ALA A 226 -3.65 8.30 -10.65
CA ALA A 226 -3.09 8.52 -9.33
C ALA A 226 -2.20 9.78 -9.27
N GLU A 227 -1.46 10.10 -10.34
CA GLU A 227 -0.65 11.33 -10.42
C GLU A 227 -1.54 12.59 -10.46
N ILE A 228 -2.66 12.52 -11.18
CA ILE A 228 -3.63 13.63 -11.30
C ILE A 228 -4.40 13.81 -9.98
N GLU A 229 -4.87 12.72 -9.38
CA GLU A 229 -5.57 12.74 -8.10
C GLU A 229 -4.66 13.29 -6.99
N GLY A 230 -3.37 12.96 -7.02
CA GLY A 230 -2.37 13.53 -6.11
C GLY A 230 -2.31 15.05 -6.17
N VAL A 231 -2.45 15.65 -7.36
CA VAL A 231 -2.50 17.11 -7.54
C VAL A 231 -3.85 17.70 -7.12
N LEU A 232 -4.96 17.02 -7.40
CA LEU A 232 -6.32 17.52 -7.08
C LEU A 232 -6.66 17.44 -5.59
N THR A 233 -6.02 16.53 -4.86
CA THR A 233 -6.26 16.32 -3.42
C THR A 233 -5.29 17.10 -2.52
N ALA A 234 -4.32 17.80 -3.13
CA ALA A 234 -3.37 18.71 -2.50
C ALA A 234 -4.00 19.90 -1.77
#